data_AF-A0A2E2XX45-F1
#
_entry.id   AF-A0A2E2XX45-F1
#
_cell.length_a   1.000
_cell.length_b   1.000
_cell.length_c   1.000
_cell.angle_alpha   90.00
_cell.angle_beta   90.00
_cell.angle_gamma   90.00
#
_symmetry.space_group_name_H-M   'P 1'
#
loop_
_entity.id
_entity.type
_entity.pdbx_description
1 polymer ?
#
loop_
_entity_poly.entity_id
_entity_poly.type
_entity_poly.pdbx_seq_one_letter_code
_entity_poly.pdbx_strand_id
1 'polypeptide(L)'
;MNNIFLALVLYFSITISYSQDTLSIMHYNILNYGNNTGFCSQENNNIDIKDEYIRMIFNHIKPDIFTVNEISNSQDIQRRMLDENINQDGSNKYEMANFMKIADSYIVNQMYFNSSKLGLHSHSIAQSYIRDIDVYKLYYKSDDIEYGDTAFITCLVAHLKAGNSTENANKRSLMVGNALDYLDDIALDDNYIFMGDFNTYKSSEAAYQLLINNQNNSVQFIDPIDTPGNWNNNYDYRFVHTQSTHSSSNGCAASGGMDDRFDFILISDNVRDGNKYIQYLNDSYIAIGQDGLHFNSSINSSPENQSAPAEVIEALYGNSDHLPVVVKVTVDKNPSSINYETVIDGFIFNNPMANDLSIKITSTDQNRIGISIYNMLGNVVIKETKFLTPGEQIIKYRLDIPSGIYMVVLTEDTGLITSKKLIVTR
;
A
#
# COMPACT_ATOMS: atom_id res chain seq x y z
N MET A 1 -4.83 -41.49 48.94
CA MET A 1 -3.81 -41.24 47.89
C MET A 1 -4.37 -41.79 46.58
N ASN A 2 -4.56 -41.11 45.46
CA ASN A 2 -4.60 -39.70 45.08
C ASN A 2 -5.55 -39.68 43.87
N ASN A 3 -6.71 -39.03 43.98
CA ASN A 3 -7.57 -38.77 42.82
C ASN A 3 -7.12 -37.43 42.23
N ILE A 4 -6.28 -37.48 41.21
CA ILE A 4 -5.88 -36.29 40.45
C ILE A 4 -6.98 -36.03 39.43
N PHE A 5 -7.80 -35.01 39.70
CA PHE A 5 -8.74 -34.43 38.73
C PHE A 5 -7.92 -33.53 37.79
N LEU A 6 -7.79 -33.94 36.52
CA LEU A 6 -7.12 -33.15 35.50
C LEU A 6 -8.12 -32.11 34.96
N ALA A 7 -8.04 -30.87 35.43
CA ALA A 7 -8.81 -29.75 34.89
C ALA A 7 -8.08 -29.20 33.66
N LEU A 8 -8.59 -29.50 32.46
CA LEU A 8 -8.14 -28.90 31.21
C LEU A 8 -8.83 -27.54 31.06
N VAL A 9 -8.11 -26.46 31.37
CA VAL A 9 -8.55 -25.08 31.10
C VAL A 9 -8.22 -24.78 29.64
N LEU A 10 -9.20 -24.92 28.75
CA LEU A 10 -9.13 -24.43 27.38
C LEU A 10 -9.40 -22.91 27.41
N TYR A 11 -8.33 -22.13 27.34
CA TYR A 11 -8.38 -20.69 27.14
C TYR A 11 -8.76 -20.44 25.68
N PHE A 12 -10.05 -20.21 25.41
CA PHE A 12 -10.53 -19.87 24.07
C PHE A 12 -10.44 -18.34 23.93
N SER A 13 -9.35 -17.87 23.32
CA SER A 13 -9.21 -16.48 22.93
C SER A 13 -10.20 -16.20 21.79
N ILE A 14 -11.22 -15.38 22.05
CA ILE A 14 -12.09 -14.84 21.01
C ILE A 14 -11.28 -13.81 20.23
N THR A 15 -10.75 -14.20 19.08
CA THR A 15 -10.19 -13.24 18.12
C THR A 15 -11.35 -12.61 17.36
N ILE A 16 -11.63 -11.34 17.64
CA ILE A 16 -12.45 -10.51 16.76
C ILE A 16 -11.57 -10.21 15.54
N SER A 17 -11.80 -10.92 14.44
CA SER A 17 -11.16 -10.60 13.16
C SER A 17 -11.89 -9.42 12.54
N TYR A 18 -11.32 -8.22 12.66
CA TYR A 18 -11.63 -7.13 11.75
C TYR A 18 -11.00 -7.46 10.39
N SER A 19 -11.73 -7.26 9.30
CA SER A 19 -11.16 -7.41 7.96
C SER A 19 -10.21 -6.24 7.70
N GLN A 20 -8.94 -6.40 8.05
CA GLN A 20 -7.90 -5.43 7.70
C GLN A 20 -7.50 -5.65 6.25
N ASP A 21 -7.71 -4.65 5.40
CA ASP A 21 -7.13 -4.64 4.06
C ASP A 21 -5.62 -4.36 4.15
N THR A 22 -4.88 -4.70 3.11
CA THR A 22 -3.45 -4.39 2.99
C THR A 22 -3.21 -3.61 1.72
N LEU A 23 -2.49 -2.49 1.83
CA LEU A 23 -2.01 -1.72 0.70
C LEU A 23 -0.54 -2.04 0.46
N SER A 24 -0.20 -2.39 -0.78
CA SER A 24 1.19 -2.52 -1.22
C SER A 24 1.67 -1.21 -1.85
N ILE A 25 2.81 -0.69 -1.41
CA ILE A 25 3.33 0.61 -1.84
C ILE A 25 4.70 0.39 -2.47
N MET A 26 4.85 0.77 -3.74
CA MET A 26 6.07 0.61 -4.52
C MET A 26 6.61 1.97 -4.95
N HIS A 27 7.92 2.16 -4.80
CA HIS A 27 8.67 3.24 -5.43
C HIS A 27 9.69 2.67 -6.41
N TYR A 28 9.87 3.32 -7.57
CA TYR A 28 10.85 2.89 -8.56
C TYR A 28 11.43 4.06 -9.39
N ASN A 29 12.74 4.27 -9.37
CA ASN A 29 13.41 5.06 -10.41
C ASN A 29 13.44 4.25 -11.72
N ILE A 30 12.76 4.75 -12.75
CA ILE A 30 12.56 4.04 -14.03
C ILE A 30 13.49 4.50 -15.16
N LEU A 31 14.61 5.17 -14.83
CA LEU A 31 15.69 5.56 -15.74
C LEU A 31 15.21 6.25 -17.04
N ASN A 32 15.10 7.59 -17.02
CA ASN A 32 14.76 8.42 -18.20
C ASN A 32 13.59 7.89 -19.06
N TYR A 33 12.51 7.37 -18.46
CA TYR A 33 11.41 6.79 -19.22
C TYR A 33 10.72 7.84 -20.11
N GLY A 34 10.79 7.61 -21.43
CA GLY A 34 10.28 8.53 -22.45
C GLY A 34 11.00 9.88 -22.54
N ASN A 35 12.16 10.03 -21.90
CA ASN A 35 13.02 11.20 -22.04
C ASN A 35 14.24 10.86 -22.91
N ASN A 36 14.27 11.40 -24.14
CA ASN A 36 15.38 11.20 -25.07
C ASN A 36 16.40 12.35 -24.95
N THR A 37 17.64 12.01 -24.62
CA THR A 37 18.80 12.91 -24.55
C THR A 37 19.87 12.49 -25.56
N GLY A 38 20.98 13.22 -25.61
CA GLY A 38 22.11 12.87 -26.49
C GLY A 38 22.84 11.58 -26.09
N PHE A 39 22.71 11.13 -24.84
CA PHE A 39 23.38 9.92 -24.33
C PHE A 39 22.39 8.80 -23.97
N CYS A 40 21.14 9.15 -23.66
CA CYS A 40 20.07 8.21 -23.35
C CYS A 40 18.97 8.35 -24.41
N SER A 41 18.94 7.46 -25.39
CA SER A 41 18.09 7.56 -26.58
C SER A 41 17.26 6.29 -26.79
N GLN A 42 16.44 6.26 -27.84
CA GLN A 42 15.70 5.06 -28.22
C GLN A 42 16.59 3.88 -28.63
N GLU A 43 17.90 4.09 -28.83
CA GLU A 43 18.85 3.01 -29.12
C GLU A 43 19.26 2.23 -27.86
N ASN A 44 19.41 2.91 -26.72
CA ASN A 44 19.90 2.31 -25.47
C ASN A 44 18.96 2.44 -24.27
N ASN A 45 17.81 3.10 -24.44
CA ASN A 45 16.73 3.22 -23.45
C ASN A 45 15.37 3.32 -24.16
N ASN A 46 15.10 2.35 -25.04
CA ASN A 46 13.91 2.32 -25.89
C ASN A 46 12.62 2.24 -25.05
N ILE A 47 11.67 3.16 -25.27
CA ILE A 47 10.45 3.21 -24.45
C ILE A 47 9.52 2.03 -24.70
N ASP A 48 9.39 1.55 -25.94
CA ASP A 48 8.52 0.43 -26.29
C ASP A 48 9.02 -0.88 -25.65
N ILE A 49 10.34 -1.06 -25.56
CA ILE A 49 10.94 -2.21 -24.87
C ILE A 49 10.75 -2.07 -23.34
N LYS A 50 10.95 -0.87 -22.78
CA LYS A 50 10.72 -0.62 -21.34
C LYS A 50 9.28 -0.89 -20.94
N ASP A 51 8.31 -0.60 -21.80
CA ASP A 51 6.92 -0.93 -21.56
C ASP A 51 6.73 -2.43 -21.26
N GLU A 52 7.36 -3.32 -22.03
CA GLU A 52 7.30 -4.76 -21.79
C GLU A 52 7.90 -5.14 -20.42
N TYR A 53 9.03 -4.56 -20.05
CA TYR A 53 9.67 -4.81 -18.76
C TYR A 53 8.84 -4.28 -17.59
N ILE A 54 8.32 -3.06 -17.69
CA ILE A 54 7.48 -2.46 -16.66
C ILE A 54 6.20 -3.26 -16.49
N ARG A 55 5.57 -3.71 -17.57
CA ARG A 55 4.41 -4.62 -17.49
C ARG A 55 4.72 -5.86 -16.68
N MET A 56 5.86 -6.49 -16.95
CA MET A 56 6.30 -7.71 -16.26
C MET A 56 6.56 -7.47 -14.76
N ILE A 57 7.30 -6.41 -14.42
CA ILE A 57 7.60 -6.02 -13.04
C ILE A 57 6.33 -5.64 -12.28
N PHE A 58 5.47 -4.81 -12.90
CA PHE A 58 4.22 -4.37 -12.30
C PHE A 58 3.25 -5.54 -12.08
N ASN A 59 3.15 -6.48 -13.03
CA ASN A 59 2.31 -7.67 -12.89
C ASN A 59 2.86 -8.65 -11.84
N HIS A 60 4.17 -8.65 -11.58
CA HIS A 60 4.76 -9.43 -10.48
C HIS A 60 4.39 -8.84 -9.10
N ILE A 61 4.48 -7.51 -8.95
CA ILE A 61 4.36 -6.83 -7.65
C ILE A 61 2.90 -6.45 -7.33
N LYS A 62 2.14 -5.98 -8.33
CA LYS A 62 0.76 -5.48 -8.25
C LYS A 62 0.54 -4.48 -7.10
N PRO A 63 1.31 -3.38 -7.04
CA PRO A 63 1.19 -2.41 -5.96
C PRO A 63 -0.15 -1.66 -6.00
N ASP A 64 -0.66 -1.24 -4.84
CA ASP A 64 -1.82 -0.35 -4.74
C ASP A 64 -1.45 1.13 -4.86
N ILE A 65 -0.22 1.50 -4.50
CA ILE A 65 0.39 2.81 -4.75
C ILE A 65 1.71 2.57 -5.47
N PHE A 66 1.87 3.16 -6.65
CA PHE A 66 3.09 3.10 -7.45
C PHE A 66 3.59 4.52 -7.73
N THR A 67 4.76 4.85 -7.20
CA THR A 67 5.43 6.11 -7.49
C THR A 67 6.70 5.88 -8.29
N VAL A 68 7.03 6.83 -9.16
CA VAL A 68 8.23 6.75 -10.00
C VAL A 68 9.07 8.00 -9.89
N ASN A 69 10.39 7.84 -10.02
CA ASN A 69 11.28 8.92 -10.44
C ASN A 69 11.65 8.72 -11.92
N GLU A 70 12.14 9.78 -12.54
CA GLU A 70 12.70 9.78 -13.89
C GLU A 70 11.74 9.49 -15.05
N ILE A 71 10.44 9.76 -14.86
CA ILE A 71 9.50 9.79 -15.98
C ILE A 71 9.61 11.14 -16.71
N SER A 72 9.46 11.15 -18.04
CA SER A 72 9.38 12.39 -18.82
C SER A 72 8.36 13.38 -18.25
N ASN A 73 8.67 14.67 -18.33
CA ASN A 73 7.74 15.75 -17.98
C ASN A 73 6.56 15.93 -18.98
N SER A 74 6.42 15.02 -19.95
CA SER A 74 5.30 14.95 -20.88
C SER A 74 4.11 14.21 -20.27
N GLN A 75 2.96 14.88 -20.19
CA GLN A 75 1.71 14.26 -19.76
C GLN A 75 1.29 13.07 -20.63
N ASP A 76 1.60 13.09 -21.94
CA ASP A 76 1.30 11.97 -22.83
C ASP A 76 2.14 10.73 -22.49
N ILE A 77 3.41 10.92 -22.09
CA ILE A 77 4.27 9.83 -21.65
C ILE A 77 3.81 9.28 -20.29
N GLN A 78 3.41 10.17 -19.37
CA GLN A 78 2.85 9.76 -18.07
C GLN A 78 1.52 9.01 -18.24
N ARG A 79 0.70 9.42 -19.20
CA ARG A 79 -0.53 8.71 -19.58
C ARG A 79 -0.24 7.37 -20.23
N ARG A 80 0.76 7.29 -21.13
CA ARG A 80 1.20 6.04 -21.73
C ARG A 80 1.58 5.00 -20.68
N MET A 81 2.32 5.40 -19.63
CA MET A 81 2.63 4.51 -18.51
C MET A 81 1.36 3.94 -17.85
N LEU A 82 0.34 4.77 -17.64
CA LEU A 82 -0.94 4.28 -17.12
C LEU A 82 -1.59 3.29 -18.08
N ASP A 83 -1.79 3.70 -19.33
CA ASP A 83 -2.66 3.00 -20.27
C ASP A 83 -2.00 1.73 -20.86
N GLU A 84 -0.71 1.79 -21.18
CA GLU A 84 0.02 0.69 -21.83
C GLU A 84 0.70 -0.27 -20.84
N ASN A 85 1.03 0.21 -19.63
CA ASN A 85 1.84 -0.56 -18.68
C ASN A 85 1.11 -1.00 -17.42
N ILE A 86 0.22 -0.15 -16.89
CA ILE A 86 -0.44 -0.39 -15.60
C ILE A 86 -1.86 -0.95 -15.80
N ASN A 87 -2.64 -0.34 -16.68
CA ASN A 87 -4.03 -0.70 -16.99
C ASN A 87 -4.13 -1.63 -18.21
N GLN A 88 -3.34 -2.71 -18.18
CA GLN A 88 -3.31 -3.71 -19.26
C GLN A 88 -4.65 -4.45 -19.43
N ASP A 89 -4.86 -5.04 -20.61
CA ASP A 89 -5.95 -5.96 -20.93
C ASP A 89 -7.37 -5.42 -20.65
N GLY A 90 -7.54 -4.09 -20.77
CA GLY A 90 -8.83 -3.43 -20.53
C GLY A 90 -9.15 -3.22 -19.05
N SER A 91 -8.19 -3.42 -18.15
CA SER A 91 -8.28 -2.97 -16.76
C SER A 91 -8.42 -1.45 -16.71
N ASN A 92 -9.32 -0.95 -15.87
CA ASN A 92 -9.41 0.47 -15.49
C ASN A 92 -9.17 0.65 -13.99
N LYS A 93 -8.45 -0.30 -13.38
CA LYS A 93 -8.25 -0.41 -11.93
C LYS A 93 -7.37 0.70 -11.36
N TYR A 94 -6.48 1.29 -12.14
CA TYR A 94 -5.56 2.31 -11.68
C TYR A 94 -5.90 3.68 -12.26
N GLU A 95 -5.60 4.71 -11.49
CA GLU A 95 -5.59 6.11 -11.91
C GLU A 95 -4.20 6.71 -11.70
N MET A 96 -3.92 7.84 -12.36
CA MET A 96 -2.70 8.62 -12.15
C MET A 96 -3.04 9.94 -11.45
N ALA A 97 -2.16 10.40 -10.58
CA ALA A 97 -2.28 11.73 -9.99
C ALA A 97 -2.18 12.83 -11.06
N ASN A 98 -2.74 14.01 -10.79
CA ASN A 98 -2.60 15.16 -11.68
C ASN A 98 -1.13 15.56 -11.82
N PHE A 99 -0.69 15.89 -13.04
CA PHE A 99 0.68 16.33 -13.28
C PHE A 99 0.90 17.76 -12.77
N MET A 100 1.96 17.95 -11.97
CA MET A 100 2.46 19.26 -11.56
C MET A 100 3.98 19.31 -11.78
N LYS A 101 4.49 20.49 -12.12
CA LYS A 101 5.92 20.76 -12.25
C LYS A 101 6.19 22.22 -11.91
N ILE A 102 7.12 22.45 -11.00
CA ILE A 102 7.64 23.78 -10.66
C ILE A 102 9.12 23.86 -11.06
N ALA A 103 9.94 22.89 -10.66
CA ALA A 103 11.34 22.81 -11.05
C ALA A 103 11.49 22.62 -12.57
N ASP A 104 12.54 23.19 -13.16
CA ASP A 104 12.79 23.03 -14.59
C ASP A 104 13.58 21.75 -14.92
N SER A 105 12.92 20.61 -14.75
CA SER A 105 13.46 19.29 -15.04
C SER A 105 12.77 18.61 -16.23
N TYR A 106 13.55 17.92 -17.08
CA TYR A 106 13.03 17.09 -18.17
C TYR A 106 12.43 15.77 -17.69
N ILE A 107 12.85 15.35 -16.50
CA ILE A 107 12.38 14.14 -15.83
C ILE A 107 11.84 14.50 -14.44
N VAL A 108 10.71 13.91 -14.08
CA VAL A 108 9.90 14.30 -12.93
C VAL A 108 9.49 13.05 -12.14
N ASN A 109 8.74 13.26 -11.06
CA ASN A 109 8.07 12.19 -10.35
C ASN A 109 6.64 12.03 -10.88
N GLN A 110 6.04 10.88 -10.64
CA GLN A 110 4.61 10.67 -10.88
C GLN A 110 4.06 9.59 -9.93
N MET A 111 2.79 9.67 -9.60
CA MET A 111 2.06 8.65 -8.85
C MET A 111 0.94 8.01 -9.69
N TYR A 112 0.81 6.70 -9.54
CA TYR A 112 -0.32 5.88 -9.98
C TYR A 112 -0.87 5.13 -8.76
N PHE A 113 -2.18 4.92 -8.69
CA PHE A 113 -2.80 4.27 -7.54
C PHE A 113 -4.01 3.43 -7.95
N ASN A 114 -4.27 2.35 -7.21
CA ASN A 114 -5.42 1.48 -7.39
C ASN A 114 -6.69 2.25 -6.99
N SER A 115 -7.43 2.73 -7.99
CA SER A 115 -8.63 3.54 -7.80
C SER A 115 -9.80 2.75 -7.22
N SER A 116 -9.72 1.41 -7.17
CA SER A 116 -10.71 0.60 -6.45
C SER A 116 -10.55 0.68 -4.93
N LYS A 117 -9.35 0.99 -4.44
CA LYS A 117 -9.06 1.10 -2.99
C LYS A 117 -8.83 2.53 -2.52
N LEU A 118 -8.33 3.40 -3.40
CA LEU A 118 -7.82 4.72 -3.04
C LEU A 118 -8.43 5.80 -3.92
N GLY A 119 -8.51 7.01 -3.39
CA GLY A 119 -8.79 8.22 -4.16
C GLY A 119 -7.76 9.30 -3.86
N LEU A 120 -7.44 10.13 -4.85
CA LEU A 120 -6.58 11.29 -4.66
C LEU A 120 -7.36 12.42 -3.97
N HIS A 121 -6.88 12.82 -2.80
CA HIS A 121 -7.40 13.99 -2.08
C HIS A 121 -6.73 15.27 -2.58
N SER A 122 -5.41 15.29 -2.64
CA SER A 122 -4.65 16.47 -3.06
C SER A 122 -3.25 16.11 -3.55
N HIS A 123 -2.72 16.96 -4.42
CA HIS A 123 -1.33 16.95 -4.87
C HIS A 123 -0.75 18.37 -4.76
N SER A 124 0.41 18.50 -4.12
CA SER A 124 1.18 19.75 -4.01
C SER A 124 2.68 19.49 -4.16
N ILE A 125 3.48 20.56 -4.28
CA ILE A 125 4.95 20.48 -4.35
C ILE A 125 5.53 21.14 -3.08
N ALA A 126 6.31 20.37 -2.31
CA ALA A 126 6.90 20.84 -1.05
C ALA A 126 8.23 21.58 -1.25
N GLN A 127 8.96 21.25 -2.32
CA GLN A 127 10.27 21.79 -2.64
C GLN A 127 10.45 21.75 -4.16
N SER A 128 11.13 22.74 -4.74
CA SER A 128 11.40 22.84 -6.19
C SER A 128 12.79 23.40 -6.55
N TYR A 129 13.72 23.48 -5.58
CA TYR A 129 15.04 24.10 -5.79
C TYR A 129 15.82 23.51 -6.99
N ILE A 130 15.89 22.19 -7.11
CA ILE A 130 16.57 21.48 -8.22
C ILE A 130 15.60 20.57 -8.94
N ARG A 131 14.84 19.80 -8.15
CA ARG A 131 13.78 18.91 -8.57
C ARG A 131 12.64 19.07 -7.60
N ASP A 132 11.46 18.74 -8.07
CA ASP A 132 10.26 18.76 -7.25
C ASP A 132 10.29 17.60 -6.24
N ILE A 133 9.80 17.86 -5.02
CA ILE A 133 9.36 16.84 -4.07
C ILE A 133 7.83 16.95 -4.01
N ASP A 134 7.17 15.98 -4.63
CA ASP A 134 5.72 15.91 -4.75
C ASP A 134 5.13 15.40 -3.44
N VAL A 135 3.98 15.95 -3.03
CA VAL A 135 3.20 15.52 -1.88
C VAL A 135 1.83 15.07 -2.37
N TYR A 136 1.61 13.76 -2.37
CA TYR A 136 0.35 13.15 -2.75
C TYR A 136 -0.39 12.69 -1.50
N LYS A 137 -1.57 13.25 -1.25
CA LYS A 137 -2.47 12.78 -0.18
C LYS A 137 -3.56 11.94 -0.81
N LEU A 138 -3.63 10.68 -0.41
CA LEU A 138 -4.66 9.73 -0.81
C LEU A 138 -5.58 9.47 0.39
N TYR A 139 -6.84 9.13 0.11
CA TYR A 139 -7.77 8.58 1.09
C TYR A 139 -8.13 7.15 0.70
N TYR A 140 -8.34 6.31 1.71
CA TYR A 140 -8.87 4.97 1.53
C TYR A 140 -10.38 5.02 1.25
N LYS A 141 -10.84 4.26 0.27
CA LYS A 141 -12.27 4.10 0.00
C LYS A 141 -12.81 3.06 0.98
N SER A 142 -13.26 3.52 2.13
CA SER A 142 -13.89 2.69 3.15
C SER A 142 -15.41 2.73 3.06
N ASP A 143 -16.09 1.70 3.59
CA ASP A 143 -17.56 1.65 3.64
C ASP A 143 -18.17 2.85 4.41
N ASP A 144 -17.42 3.46 5.33
CA ASP A 144 -17.85 4.57 6.19
C ASP A 144 -17.46 5.96 5.66
N ILE A 145 -16.91 6.06 4.45
CA ILE A 145 -16.42 7.34 3.90
C ILE A 145 -17.51 8.42 3.79
N GLU A 146 -18.76 8.03 3.53
CA GLU A 146 -19.91 8.95 3.48
C GLU A 146 -20.21 9.61 4.83
N TYR A 147 -19.77 9.00 5.93
CA TYR A 147 -19.86 9.56 7.28
C TYR A 147 -18.66 10.44 7.65
N GLY A 148 -17.73 10.65 6.72
CA GLY A 148 -16.59 11.55 6.86
C GLY A 148 -15.40 10.97 7.64
N ASP A 149 -15.35 9.65 7.85
CA ASP A 149 -14.25 8.97 8.54
C ASP A 149 -13.57 7.97 7.57
N THR A 150 -12.26 8.14 7.36
CA THR A 150 -11.44 7.24 6.55
C THR A 150 -9.95 7.37 6.91
N ALA A 151 -9.15 6.40 6.47
CA ALA A 151 -7.71 6.44 6.55
C ALA A 151 -7.13 7.32 5.43
N PHE A 152 -6.18 8.19 5.78
CA PHE A 152 -5.39 8.96 4.81
C PHE A 152 -3.96 8.43 4.77
N ILE A 153 -3.30 8.59 3.63
CA ILE A 153 -1.87 8.33 3.48
C ILE A 153 -1.26 9.43 2.62
N THR A 154 -0.18 10.04 3.12
CA THR A 154 0.49 11.16 2.45
C THR A 154 1.89 10.74 2.04
N CYS A 155 2.09 10.59 0.73
CA CYS A 155 3.37 10.18 0.14
C CYS A 155 4.15 11.41 -0.32
N LEU A 156 5.35 11.58 0.22
CA LEU A 156 6.35 12.52 -0.29
C LEU A 156 7.26 11.75 -1.25
N VAL A 157 7.32 12.15 -2.51
CA VAL A 157 8.14 11.48 -3.54
C VAL A 157 9.27 12.39 -3.95
N ALA A 158 10.50 11.95 -3.71
CA ALA A 158 11.69 12.74 -3.98
C ALA A 158 12.58 12.06 -5.03
N HIS A 159 13.22 12.87 -5.86
CA HIS A 159 14.41 12.47 -6.61
C HIS A 159 15.52 13.46 -6.26
N LEU A 160 16.29 13.16 -5.22
CA LEU A 160 17.25 14.11 -4.66
C LEU A 160 18.45 14.32 -5.59
N LYS A 161 19.26 15.35 -5.33
CA LYS A 161 20.41 15.68 -6.18
C LYS A 161 21.42 14.52 -6.25
N ALA A 162 21.65 14.03 -7.47
CA ALA A 162 22.64 13.00 -7.77
C ALA A 162 24.10 13.43 -7.59
N GLY A 163 24.99 12.44 -7.42
CA GLY A 163 26.45 12.57 -7.38
C GLY A 163 27.04 12.70 -5.98
N ASN A 164 28.33 12.37 -5.84
CA ASN A 164 29.01 12.14 -4.55
C ASN A 164 29.91 13.29 -4.03
N SER A 165 29.72 14.52 -4.51
CA SER A 165 30.48 15.66 -3.99
C SER A 165 29.81 16.23 -2.73
N THR A 166 30.59 16.93 -1.89
CA THR A 166 30.04 17.68 -0.74
C THR A 166 28.97 18.68 -1.18
N GLU A 167 29.13 19.31 -2.35
CA GLU A 167 28.14 20.23 -2.91
C GLU A 167 26.82 19.51 -3.23
N ASN A 168 26.89 18.32 -3.82
CA ASN A 168 25.69 17.52 -4.10
C ASN A 168 25.01 17.09 -2.79
N ALA A 169 25.77 16.66 -1.78
CA ALA A 169 25.23 16.32 -0.46
C ALA A 169 24.53 17.52 0.23
N ASN A 170 25.11 18.72 0.14
CA ASN A 170 24.48 19.94 0.66
C ASN A 170 23.19 20.28 -0.08
N LYS A 171 23.17 20.10 -1.41
CA LYS A 171 21.96 20.28 -2.22
C LYS A 171 20.85 19.30 -1.84
N ARG A 172 21.18 18.02 -1.59
CA ARG A 172 20.21 17.05 -1.05
C ARG A 172 19.66 17.50 0.31
N SER A 173 20.52 17.99 1.20
CA SER A 173 20.11 18.47 2.52
C SER A 173 19.16 19.66 2.43
N LEU A 174 19.40 20.60 1.52
CA LEU A 174 18.49 21.73 1.28
C LEU A 174 17.17 21.27 0.66
N MET A 175 17.21 20.27 -0.23
CA MET A 175 16.01 19.65 -0.78
C MET A 175 15.11 19.07 0.29
N VAL A 176 15.67 18.23 1.17
CA VAL A 176 14.95 17.64 2.30
C VAL A 176 14.48 18.70 3.30
N GLY A 177 15.36 19.66 3.67
CA GLY A 177 15.03 20.72 4.62
C GLY A 177 13.78 21.51 4.21
N ASN A 178 13.73 21.99 2.96
CA ASN A 178 12.54 22.71 2.46
C ASN A 178 11.27 21.86 2.48
N ALA A 179 11.38 20.55 2.21
CA ALA A 179 10.22 19.66 2.26
C ALA A 179 9.71 19.45 3.71
N LEU A 180 10.61 19.40 4.68
CA LEU A 180 10.26 19.33 6.10
C LEU A 180 9.68 20.66 6.60
N ASP A 181 10.24 21.80 6.19
CA ASP A 181 9.67 23.13 6.48
C ASP A 181 8.24 23.24 5.94
N TYR A 182 7.98 22.73 4.73
CA TYR A 182 6.64 22.67 4.15
C TYR A 182 5.67 21.82 5.00
N LEU A 183 6.12 20.67 5.51
CA LEU A 183 5.30 19.81 6.38
C LEU A 183 5.01 20.50 7.73
N ASP A 184 5.99 21.21 8.28
CA ASP A 184 5.83 21.98 9.51
C ASP A 184 4.83 23.14 9.33
N ASP A 185 4.90 23.83 8.19
CA ASP A 185 4.01 24.95 7.87
C ASP A 185 2.54 24.52 7.72
N ILE A 186 2.29 23.35 7.11
CA ILE A 186 0.93 22.82 7.02
C ILE A 186 0.44 22.20 8.33
N ALA A 187 1.36 21.94 9.27
CA ALA A 187 1.10 21.40 10.61
C ALA A 187 0.14 20.19 10.63
N LEU A 188 0.25 19.34 9.62
CA LEU A 188 -0.62 18.17 9.47
C LEU A 188 0.01 17.00 10.24
N ASP A 189 -0.69 16.50 11.23
CA ASP A 189 -0.39 15.20 11.83
C ASP A 189 -1.05 14.12 10.97
N ASP A 190 -0.26 13.38 10.19
CA ASP A 190 -0.76 12.45 9.15
C ASP A 190 0.08 11.15 9.05
N ASN A 191 -0.41 10.20 8.26
CA ASN A 191 0.33 8.99 7.89
C ASN A 191 1.30 9.31 6.76
N TYR A 192 2.48 9.85 7.11
CA TYR A 192 3.50 10.21 6.12
C TYR A 192 4.36 9.03 5.71
N ILE A 193 4.65 8.97 4.41
CA ILE A 193 5.64 8.09 3.83
C ILE A 193 6.55 8.91 2.91
N PHE A 194 7.84 8.96 3.20
CA PHE A 194 8.83 9.65 2.38
C PHE A 194 9.60 8.63 1.57
N MET A 195 9.45 8.66 0.25
CA MET A 195 10.03 7.68 -0.66
C MET A 195 10.71 8.32 -1.86
N GLY A 196 11.63 7.59 -2.49
CA GLY A 196 12.40 8.16 -3.59
C GLY A 196 13.77 7.54 -3.80
N ASP A 197 14.38 7.89 -4.92
CA ASP A 197 15.81 7.92 -5.11
C ASP A 197 16.42 9.11 -4.36
N PHE A 198 17.05 8.82 -3.24
CA PHE A 198 17.68 9.82 -2.38
C PHE A 198 19.12 10.14 -2.78
N ASN A 199 19.76 9.35 -3.64
CA ASN A 199 21.16 9.55 -4.04
C ASN A 199 22.13 9.77 -2.85
N THR A 200 21.83 9.19 -1.68
CA THR A 200 22.67 9.29 -0.47
C THR A 200 23.58 8.07 -0.34
N TYR A 201 24.86 8.29 -0.13
CA TYR A 201 25.87 7.22 -0.10
C TYR A 201 26.06 6.59 1.29
N LYS A 202 25.60 7.29 2.33
CA LYS A 202 25.71 6.86 3.73
C LYS A 202 24.63 7.50 4.60
N SER A 203 24.27 6.82 5.69
CA SER A 203 23.28 7.30 6.65
C SER A 203 23.71 8.59 7.34
N SER A 204 25.02 8.85 7.46
CA SER A 204 25.52 10.08 8.10
C SER A 204 25.38 11.34 7.23
N GLU A 205 24.86 11.25 6.01
CA GLU A 205 24.59 12.44 5.20
C GLU A 205 23.48 13.30 5.82
N ALA A 206 23.68 14.62 5.80
CA ALA A 206 22.77 15.57 6.43
C ALA A 206 21.32 15.44 5.93
N ALA A 207 21.12 15.17 4.64
CA ALA A 207 19.80 14.95 4.06
C ALA A 207 19.06 13.77 4.72
N TYR A 208 19.74 12.63 4.90
CA TYR A 208 19.14 11.46 5.55
C TYR A 208 18.94 11.69 7.04
N GLN A 209 19.90 12.35 7.70
CA GLN A 209 19.81 12.68 9.13
C GLN A 209 18.65 13.64 9.44
N LEU A 210 18.34 14.59 8.56
CA LEU A 210 17.16 15.46 8.71
C LEU A 210 15.85 14.67 8.72
N LEU A 211 15.79 13.53 8.01
CA LEU A 211 14.61 12.67 7.98
C LEU A 211 14.53 11.81 9.25
N ILE A 212 15.62 11.11 9.59
CA ILE A 212 15.56 10.08 10.64
C ILE A 212 15.87 10.57 12.05
N ASN A 213 16.55 11.70 12.20
CA ASN A 213 16.99 12.28 13.48
C ASN A 213 16.51 13.74 13.62
N ASN A 214 15.30 14.02 13.12
CA ASN A 214 14.67 15.32 13.26
C ASN A 214 14.35 15.62 14.74
N GLN A 215 14.52 16.87 15.17
CA GLN A 215 14.12 17.32 16.51
C GLN A 215 12.61 17.52 16.63
N ASN A 216 11.93 17.76 15.50
CA ASN A 216 10.48 17.77 15.45
C ASN A 216 9.93 16.38 15.12
N ASN A 217 9.44 15.68 16.15
CA ASN A 217 8.92 14.32 16.01
C ASN A 217 7.71 14.23 15.07
N SER A 218 6.95 15.31 14.83
CA SER A 218 5.77 15.26 13.93
C SER A 218 6.15 15.08 12.46
N VAL A 219 7.38 15.41 12.08
CA VAL A 219 7.93 15.26 10.73
C VAL A 219 9.19 14.40 10.71
N GLN A 220 9.41 13.62 11.77
CA GLN A 220 10.45 12.61 11.83
C GLN A 220 9.98 11.34 11.11
N PHE A 221 10.92 10.73 10.39
CA PHE A 221 10.72 9.48 9.67
C PHE A 221 11.58 8.35 10.25
N ILE A 222 11.20 7.13 9.94
CA ILE A 222 11.87 5.90 10.35
C ILE A 222 12.21 5.11 9.10
N ASP A 223 13.42 4.57 9.07
CA ASP A 223 13.81 3.54 8.09
C ASP A 223 13.31 2.17 8.58
N PRO A 224 12.32 1.54 7.91
CA PRO A 224 11.70 0.31 8.41
C PRO A 224 12.65 -0.88 8.56
N ILE A 225 13.79 -0.84 7.88
CA ILE A 225 14.82 -1.91 7.95
C ILE A 225 16.03 -1.52 8.78
N ASP A 226 16.02 -0.36 9.44
CA ASP A 226 17.04 0.14 10.38
C ASP A 226 18.47 -0.28 10.02
N THR A 227 18.92 0.09 8.81
CA THR A 227 20.24 -0.29 8.29
C THR A 227 21.12 0.96 8.11
N PRO A 228 21.45 1.72 9.18
CA PRO A 228 22.33 2.87 9.06
C PRO A 228 23.76 2.44 8.76
N GLY A 229 24.42 3.08 7.79
CA GLY A 229 25.80 2.76 7.47
C GLY A 229 26.40 3.54 6.31
N ASN A 230 27.56 3.08 5.85
CA ASN A 230 28.15 3.51 4.57
C ASN A 230 27.77 2.46 3.53
N TRP A 231 26.73 2.75 2.75
CA TRP A 231 26.15 1.80 1.81
C TRP A 231 27.03 1.64 0.56
N ASN A 232 27.57 2.76 0.05
CA ASN A 232 28.34 2.75 -1.18
C ASN A 232 29.54 1.80 -1.18
N ASN A 233 29.61 0.97 -2.22
CA ASN A 233 30.68 0.02 -2.50
C ASN A 233 31.11 -0.76 -1.25
N ASN A 234 30.12 -1.18 -0.46
CA ASN A 234 30.35 -1.88 0.79
C ASN A 234 29.62 -3.23 0.82
N TYR A 235 30.42 -4.31 0.78
CA TYR A 235 29.91 -5.67 0.75
C TYR A 235 29.01 -6.03 1.95
N ASP A 236 29.21 -5.40 3.10
CA ASP A 236 28.38 -5.65 4.28
C ASP A 236 26.93 -5.18 4.09
N TYR A 237 26.70 -4.22 3.18
CA TYR A 237 25.38 -3.67 2.85
C TYR A 237 24.79 -4.23 1.55
N ARG A 238 25.42 -5.25 0.94
CA ARG A 238 24.99 -5.82 -0.34
C ARG A 238 23.53 -6.27 -0.39
N PHE A 239 22.92 -6.65 0.74
CA PHE A 239 21.52 -7.07 0.81
C PHE A 239 20.52 -5.91 0.74
N VAL A 240 20.99 -4.66 0.85
CA VAL A 240 20.14 -3.46 0.82
C VAL A 240 20.47 -2.53 -0.34
N HIS A 241 21.39 -2.91 -1.23
CA HIS A 241 21.66 -2.11 -2.43
C HIS A 241 20.46 -2.14 -3.38
N THR A 242 20.27 -1.03 -4.08
CA THR A 242 19.19 -0.82 -5.05
C THR A 242 19.72 -0.30 -6.39
N GLN A 243 20.99 0.11 -6.47
CA GLN A 243 21.67 0.51 -7.70
C GLN A 243 23.13 -0.02 -7.69
N SER A 244 23.79 -0.30 -8.80
CA SER A 244 23.25 -0.39 -10.17
C SER A 244 22.94 -1.83 -10.58
N THR A 245 21.83 -2.04 -11.29
CA THR A 245 21.55 -3.34 -11.92
C THR A 245 22.57 -3.73 -12.98
N HIS A 246 23.40 -2.79 -13.44
CA HIS A 246 24.39 -2.95 -14.51
C HIS A 246 25.83 -2.83 -14.01
N SER A 247 26.68 -3.82 -14.31
CA SER A 247 28.14 -3.70 -14.12
C SER A 247 28.83 -2.86 -15.21
N SER A 248 28.18 -2.63 -16.35
CA SER A 248 28.76 -1.89 -17.48
C SER A 248 27.73 -0.96 -18.09
N SER A 249 28.17 0.22 -18.50
CA SER A 249 27.24 1.24 -19.01
C SER A 249 26.78 0.88 -20.42
N ASN A 250 25.49 1.07 -20.69
CA ASN A 250 24.91 1.08 -22.03
C ASN A 250 24.85 2.49 -22.64
N GLY A 251 25.45 3.49 -21.97
CA GLY A 251 25.41 4.91 -22.34
C GLY A 251 24.29 5.70 -21.64
N CYS A 252 23.25 5.03 -21.12
CA CYS A 252 22.19 5.65 -20.32
C CYS A 252 22.26 5.23 -18.84
N ALA A 253 22.21 3.93 -18.56
CA ALA A 253 22.25 3.34 -17.23
C ALA A 253 23.59 3.64 -16.53
N ALA A 254 23.53 3.96 -15.23
CA ALA A 254 24.70 3.97 -14.37
C ALA A 254 25.34 2.58 -14.33
N SER A 255 26.66 2.53 -14.30
CA SER A 255 27.43 1.28 -14.21
C SER A 255 28.10 1.17 -12.85
N GLY A 256 28.40 -0.04 -12.42
CA GLY A 256 29.12 -0.30 -11.17
C GLY A 256 28.74 -1.64 -10.55
N GLY A 257 27.53 -2.11 -10.87
CA GLY A 257 26.89 -3.27 -10.26
C GLY A 257 26.19 -2.90 -8.95
N MET A 258 25.59 -3.87 -8.26
CA MET A 258 24.75 -3.60 -7.08
C MET A 258 25.60 -3.17 -5.87
N ASP A 259 25.85 -1.88 -5.73
CA ASP A 259 26.84 -1.31 -4.80
C ASP A 259 26.38 -0.05 -4.05
N ASP A 260 25.17 0.45 -4.29
CA ASP A 260 24.58 1.62 -3.64
C ASP A 260 23.16 1.33 -3.16
N ARG A 261 22.77 1.90 -2.01
CA ARG A 261 21.38 1.96 -1.53
C ARG A 261 20.86 3.38 -1.73
N PHE A 262 20.13 3.61 -2.81
CA PHE A 262 19.59 4.94 -3.12
C PHE A 262 18.08 5.03 -3.01
N ASP A 263 17.37 3.91 -3.08
CA ASP A 263 15.92 3.91 -3.10
C ASP A 263 15.37 3.58 -1.70
N PHE A 264 14.57 4.50 -1.16
CA PHE A 264 14.04 4.41 0.21
C PHE A 264 12.52 4.51 0.23
N ILE A 265 11.93 3.88 1.25
CA ILE A 265 10.57 4.15 1.72
C ILE A 265 10.66 4.29 3.24
N LEU A 266 10.65 5.53 3.72
CA LEU A 266 10.65 5.86 5.15
C LEU A 266 9.22 6.14 5.61
N ILE A 267 8.90 5.80 6.86
CA ILE A 267 7.55 5.89 7.43
C ILE A 267 7.52 6.81 8.65
N SER A 268 6.42 7.51 8.90
CA SER A 268 6.25 8.27 10.15
C SER A 268 5.92 7.38 11.35
N ASP A 269 6.03 7.94 12.56
CA ASP A 269 5.57 7.29 13.79
C ASP A 269 4.10 6.83 13.71
N ASN A 270 3.22 7.62 13.07
CA ASN A 270 1.81 7.24 12.89
C ASN A 270 1.65 5.94 12.09
N VAL A 271 2.44 5.79 11.03
CA VAL A 271 2.44 4.58 10.21
C VAL A 271 3.10 3.42 10.96
N ARG A 272 4.15 3.65 11.76
CA ARG A 272 4.74 2.58 12.59
C ARG A 272 3.72 2.05 13.63
N ASP A 273 3.05 2.97 14.32
CA ASP A 273 2.26 2.65 15.52
C ASP A 273 0.77 2.39 15.22
N GLY A 274 0.29 2.66 14.00
CA GLY A 274 -1.10 2.43 13.62
C GLY A 274 -2.09 3.51 14.09
N ASN A 275 -1.61 4.71 14.45
CA ASN A 275 -2.42 5.73 15.14
C ASN A 275 -3.61 6.26 14.33
N LYS A 276 -3.51 6.26 12.99
CA LYS A 276 -4.52 6.82 12.07
C LYS A 276 -4.96 5.79 11.04
N TYR A 277 -5.27 4.59 11.53
CA TYR A 277 -5.75 3.44 10.76
C TYR A 277 -4.79 2.85 9.73
N ILE A 278 -3.60 3.42 9.54
CA ILE A 278 -2.57 2.86 8.67
C ILE A 278 -1.44 2.37 9.55
N GLN A 279 -1.07 1.10 9.42
CA GLN A 279 0.04 0.51 10.15
C GLN A 279 1.00 -0.19 9.20
N TYR A 280 2.31 0.03 9.35
CA TYR A 280 3.33 -0.72 8.65
C TYR A 280 3.20 -2.22 8.97
N LEU A 281 3.17 -3.03 7.92
CA LEU A 281 3.24 -4.48 8.07
C LEU A 281 4.70 -4.84 8.30
N ASN A 282 5.03 -5.27 9.53
CA ASN A 282 6.39 -5.65 9.90
C ASN A 282 7.01 -6.62 8.89
N ASP A 283 8.31 -6.42 8.64
CA ASP A 283 9.13 -7.22 7.71
C ASP A 283 8.63 -7.24 6.26
N SER A 284 7.81 -6.25 5.86
CA SER A 284 7.30 -6.17 4.48
C SER A 284 8.17 -5.36 3.52
N TYR A 285 9.16 -4.61 4.03
CA TYR A 285 10.10 -3.88 3.18
C TYR A 285 10.95 -4.85 2.35
N ILE A 286 10.96 -4.68 1.03
CA ILE A 286 11.77 -5.49 0.12
C ILE A 286 12.24 -4.65 -1.08
N ALA A 287 13.50 -4.84 -1.50
CA ALA A 287 13.99 -4.43 -2.81
C ALA A 287 13.86 -5.63 -3.76
N ILE A 288 12.98 -5.57 -4.75
CA ILE A 288 12.71 -6.71 -5.63
C ILE A 288 13.91 -6.95 -6.54
N GLY A 289 14.40 -8.20 -6.59
CA GLY A 289 15.60 -8.55 -7.36
C GLY A 289 16.91 -8.50 -6.56
N GLN A 290 16.89 -8.01 -5.32
CA GLN A 290 18.09 -7.95 -4.47
C GLN A 290 18.30 -9.29 -3.74
N ASP A 291 19.37 -10.01 -4.08
CA ASP A 291 19.73 -11.31 -3.49
C ASP A 291 21.00 -11.27 -2.62
N GLY A 292 21.73 -10.16 -2.64
CA GLY A 292 23.01 -9.96 -1.98
C GLY A 292 24.17 -10.74 -2.60
N LEU A 293 24.02 -11.30 -3.80
CA LEU A 293 25.05 -12.08 -4.49
C LEU A 293 25.73 -11.30 -5.62
N HIS A 294 25.11 -10.20 -6.08
CA HIS A 294 25.54 -9.42 -7.24
C HIS A 294 26.29 -8.13 -6.89
N PHE A 295 26.99 -8.10 -5.75
CA PHE A 295 27.82 -6.95 -5.37
C PHE A 295 28.85 -6.63 -6.47
N ASN A 296 28.87 -5.39 -6.93
CA ASN A 296 29.68 -4.90 -8.07
C ASN A 296 29.51 -5.70 -9.38
N SER A 297 28.39 -6.40 -9.55
CA SER A 297 28.06 -7.19 -10.74
C SER A 297 26.65 -6.87 -11.25
N SER A 298 26.36 -7.18 -12.52
CA SER A 298 24.98 -7.06 -13.04
C SER A 298 24.06 -8.05 -12.34
N ILE A 299 22.80 -7.67 -12.11
CA ILE A 299 21.84 -8.50 -11.35
C ILE A 299 21.46 -9.82 -12.03
N ASN A 300 21.73 -9.95 -13.33
CA ASN A 300 21.48 -11.14 -14.14
C ASN A 300 22.78 -11.90 -14.49
N SER A 301 23.90 -11.57 -13.83
CA SER A 301 25.15 -12.32 -14.02
C SER A 301 25.15 -13.62 -13.20
N SER A 302 26.25 -14.39 -13.27
CA SER A 302 26.41 -15.60 -12.47
C SER A 302 26.91 -15.23 -11.06
N PRO A 303 26.42 -15.86 -9.98
CA PRO A 303 25.43 -16.95 -9.94
C PRO A 303 24.02 -16.47 -10.26
N GLU A 304 23.17 -17.35 -10.82
CA GLU A 304 21.78 -17.02 -11.14
C GLU A 304 21.03 -16.39 -9.95
N ASN A 305 20.41 -15.24 -10.19
CA ASN A 305 19.58 -14.54 -9.22
C ASN A 305 18.22 -15.23 -9.08
N GLN A 306 17.95 -15.80 -7.90
CA GLN A 306 16.72 -16.54 -7.60
C GLN A 306 15.74 -15.75 -6.71
N SER A 307 15.98 -14.45 -6.49
CA SER A 307 15.12 -13.62 -5.64
C SER A 307 13.76 -13.30 -6.28
N ALA A 308 13.64 -13.45 -7.60
CA ALA A 308 12.40 -13.34 -8.37
C ALA A 308 12.44 -14.31 -9.58
N PRO A 309 11.32 -14.55 -10.28
CA PRO A 309 11.34 -15.32 -11.53
C PRO A 309 12.35 -14.75 -12.53
N ALA A 310 13.04 -15.61 -13.28
CA ALA A 310 14.12 -15.20 -14.19
C ALA A 310 13.70 -14.11 -15.17
N GLU A 311 12.47 -14.18 -15.71
CA GLU A 311 11.92 -13.15 -16.59
C GLU A 311 11.80 -11.78 -15.89
N VAL A 312 11.45 -11.76 -14.60
CA VAL A 312 11.39 -10.53 -13.80
C VAL A 312 12.78 -9.98 -13.54
N ILE A 313 13.79 -10.82 -13.30
CA ILE A 313 15.19 -10.38 -13.16
C ILE A 313 15.70 -9.72 -14.45
N GLU A 314 15.42 -10.33 -15.60
CA GLU A 314 15.78 -9.73 -16.89
C GLU A 314 15.01 -8.43 -17.16
N ALA A 315 13.74 -8.36 -16.77
CA ALA A 315 12.96 -7.13 -16.87
C ALA A 315 13.53 -6.02 -15.96
N LEU A 316 13.93 -6.35 -14.73
CA LEU A 316 14.58 -5.39 -13.82
C LEU A 316 15.88 -4.86 -14.44
N TYR A 317 16.71 -5.75 -14.99
CA TYR A 317 17.96 -5.38 -15.66
C TYR A 317 17.69 -4.51 -16.89
N GLY A 318 16.77 -4.92 -17.76
CA GLY A 318 16.47 -4.21 -18.99
C GLY A 318 15.73 -2.88 -18.78
N ASN A 319 15.01 -2.71 -17.68
CA ASN A 319 14.21 -1.51 -17.42
C ASN A 319 15.02 -0.36 -16.82
N SER A 320 15.80 -0.60 -15.78
CA SER A 320 16.43 0.48 -15.01
C SER A 320 17.73 0.04 -14.39
N ASP A 321 18.62 1.00 -14.13
CA ASP A 321 19.77 0.83 -13.24
C ASP A 321 19.37 0.72 -11.77
N HIS A 322 18.10 0.95 -11.41
CA HIS A 322 17.59 0.77 -10.06
C HIS A 322 16.74 -0.51 -9.90
N LEU A 323 16.53 -0.90 -8.65
CA LEU A 323 15.51 -1.88 -8.23
C LEU A 323 14.32 -1.18 -7.57
N PRO A 324 13.08 -1.67 -7.78
CA PRO A 324 11.92 -1.14 -7.07
C PRO A 324 11.94 -1.59 -5.61
N VAL A 325 11.62 -0.66 -4.72
CA VAL A 325 11.44 -0.92 -3.29
C VAL A 325 9.97 -0.92 -2.95
N VAL A 326 9.56 -1.84 -2.08
CA VAL A 326 8.16 -2.10 -1.74
C VAL A 326 8.01 -2.18 -0.24
N VAL A 327 6.95 -1.60 0.31
CA VAL A 327 6.46 -1.87 1.67
C VAL A 327 4.98 -2.25 1.62
N LYS A 328 4.47 -2.86 2.68
CA LYS A 328 3.04 -3.06 2.87
C LYS A 328 2.57 -2.37 4.14
N VAL A 329 1.36 -1.86 4.10
CA VAL A 329 0.67 -1.30 5.26
C VAL A 329 -0.71 -1.94 5.40
N THR A 330 -1.13 -2.23 6.62
CA THR A 330 -2.51 -2.64 6.92
C THR A 330 -3.38 -1.41 7.10
N VAL A 331 -4.63 -1.50 6.66
CA VAL A 331 -5.64 -0.46 6.86
C VAL A 331 -6.68 -0.99 7.84
N ASP A 332 -6.80 -0.34 8.99
CA ASP A 332 -7.82 -0.61 10.01
C ASP A 332 -9.12 0.13 9.68
N LYS A 333 -9.60 -0.09 8.45
CA LYS A 333 -10.90 0.34 7.93
C LYS A 333 -11.43 -0.80 7.07
N ASN A 334 -12.75 -0.99 7.09
CA ASN A 334 -13.36 -1.93 6.16
C ASN A 334 -13.27 -1.33 4.74
N PRO A 335 -12.72 -2.05 3.74
CA PRO A 335 -12.78 -1.62 2.35
C PRO A 335 -14.22 -1.32 2.00
N SER A 336 -14.46 -0.25 1.25
CA SER A 336 -15.74 -0.09 0.58
C SER A 336 -15.96 -1.34 -0.26
N SER A 337 -16.84 -2.21 0.21
CA SER A 337 -17.21 -3.40 -0.55
C SER A 337 -17.67 -2.92 -1.93
N ILE A 338 -17.21 -3.57 -3.00
CA ILE A 338 -17.85 -3.40 -4.31
C ILE A 338 -19.33 -3.54 -4.04
N ASN A 339 -20.12 -2.46 -4.24
CA ASN A 339 -21.54 -2.39 -3.89
C ASN A 339 -22.26 -3.66 -4.36
N TYR A 340 -22.36 -4.65 -3.50
CA TYR A 340 -23.44 -5.60 -3.60
C TYR A 340 -24.60 -4.80 -3.05
N GLU A 341 -25.44 -4.27 -3.94
CA GLU A 341 -26.70 -3.65 -3.53
C GLU A 341 -27.41 -4.67 -2.62
N THR A 342 -27.42 -4.40 -1.31
CA THR A 342 -28.24 -5.20 -0.40
C THR A 342 -29.68 -4.95 -0.79
N VAL A 343 -30.44 -6.02 -0.90
CA VAL A 343 -31.89 -5.89 -1.11
C VAL A 343 -32.63 -5.76 0.21
N ILE A 344 -31.92 -5.72 1.35
CA ILE A 344 -32.50 -5.66 2.70
C ILE A 344 -32.40 -4.23 3.25
N ASP A 345 -33.51 -3.52 3.20
CA ASP A 345 -33.64 -2.14 3.69
C ASP A 345 -33.90 -2.08 5.22
N GLY A 346 -34.40 -3.18 5.81
CA GLY A 346 -34.70 -3.23 7.23
C GLY A 346 -34.66 -4.62 7.81
N PHE A 347 -34.02 -4.78 8.96
CA PHE A 347 -33.97 -6.03 9.71
C PHE A 347 -34.05 -5.73 11.21
N ILE A 348 -35.22 -5.95 11.81
CA ILE A 348 -35.44 -5.76 13.25
C ILE A 348 -36.23 -6.92 13.84
N PHE A 349 -36.09 -7.15 15.14
CA PHE A 349 -36.85 -8.17 15.84
C PHE A 349 -37.13 -7.72 17.27
N ASN A 350 -38.15 -8.31 17.89
CA ASN A 350 -38.43 -8.06 19.30
C ASN A 350 -37.28 -8.58 20.17
N ASN A 351 -36.70 -7.67 20.96
CA ASN A 351 -35.56 -7.92 21.81
C ASN A 351 -35.67 -7.03 23.06
N PRO A 352 -35.71 -7.58 24.29
CA PRO A 352 -35.60 -9.01 24.62
C PRO A 352 -36.81 -9.84 24.16
N MET A 353 -36.56 -11.12 23.88
CA MET A 353 -37.57 -12.11 23.50
C MET A 353 -37.92 -12.98 24.72
N ALA A 354 -39.22 -13.18 24.95
CA ALA A 354 -39.70 -14.09 26.00
C ALA A 354 -39.94 -15.51 25.47
N ASN A 355 -40.91 -15.67 24.56
CA ASN A 355 -41.29 -16.98 24.01
C ASN A 355 -41.29 -17.02 22.47
N ASP A 356 -41.68 -15.91 21.84
CA ASP A 356 -41.81 -15.82 20.38
C ASP A 356 -40.88 -14.75 19.83
N LEU A 357 -40.09 -15.13 18.83
CA LEU A 357 -39.28 -14.21 18.04
C LEU A 357 -40.05 -13.85 16.77
N SER A 358 -40.36 -12.56 16.63
CA SER A 358 -40.92 -11.94 15.43
C SER A 358 -39.83 -11.12 14.76
N ILE A 359 -39.34 -11.61 13.62
CA ILE A 359 -38.36 -10.93 12.78
C ILE A 359 -39.11 -10.18 11.69
N LYS A 360 -38.96 -8.86 11.65
CA LYS A 360 -39.44 -8.00 10.59
C LYS A 360 -38.29 -7.71 9.62
N ILE A 361 -38.52 -8.03 8.36
CA ILE A 361 -37.57 -7.82 7.27
C ILE A 361 -38.26 -6.95 6.21
N THR A 362 -37.63 -5.85 5.82
CA THR A 362 -38.04 -5.02 4.68
C THR A 362 -37.07 -5.29 3.55
N SER A 363 -37.59 -5.66 2.38
CA SER A 363 -36.77 -5.91 1.20
C SER A 363 -37.19 -5.04 0.02
N THR A 364 -36.23 -4.58 -0.78
CA THR A 364 -36.47 -3.77 -1.98
C THR A 364 -36.77 -4.61 -3.22
N ASP A 365 -36.34 -5.88 -3.25
CA ASP A 365 -36.56 -6.80 -4.37
C ASP A 365 -36.90 -8.24 -3.89
N GLN A 366 -37.19 -9.16 -4.81
CA GLN A 366 -37.32 -10.58 -4.54
C GLN A 366 -35.94 -11.21 -4.31
N ASN A 367 -35.72 -11.81 -3.15
CA ASN A 367 -34.46 -12.50 -2.86
C ASN A 367 -34.64 -13.65 -1.89
N ARG A 368 -33.74 -14.61 -1.96
CA ARG A 368 -33.65 -15.70 -1.00
C ARG A 368 -32.62 -15.33 0.07
N ILE A 369 -33.01 -15.53 1.32
CA ILE A 369 -32.15 -15.28 2.48
C ILE A 369 -32.02 -16.53 3.35
N GLY A 370 -30.85 -16.71 3.94
CA GLY A 370 -30.63 -17.58 5.09
C GLY A 370 -30.94 -16.83 6.38
N ILE A 371 -31.66 -17.47 7.30
CA ILE A 371 -31.85 -17.01 8.67
C ILE A 371 -31.29 -18.07 9.60
N SER A 372 -30.32 -17.70 10.42
CA SER A 372 -29.72 -18.58 11.42
C SER A 372 -29.76 -17.94 12.80
N ILE A 373 -29.98 -18.74 13.83
CA ILE A 373 -29.86 -18.33 15.22
C ILE A 373 -28.82 -19.22 15.88
N TYR A 374 -27.81 -18.60 16.48
CA TYR A 374 -26.73 -19.29 17.17
C TYR A 374 -26.77 -18.95 18.66
N ASN A 375 -26.44 -19.92 19.52
CA ASN A 375 -26.06 -19.60 20.89
C ASN A 375 -24.61 -19.08 20.96
N MET A 376 -24.18 -18.56 22.10
CA MET A 376 -22.81 -18.03 22.26
C MET A 376 -21.70 -19.07 22.12
N LEU A 377 -22.03 -20.37 22.14
CA LEU A 377 -21.10 -21.47 21.87
C LEU A 377 -21.03 -21.81 20.37
N GLY A 378 -21.73 -21.08 19.51
CA GLY A 378 -21.78 -21.31 18.06
C GLY A 378 -22.70 -22.45 17.64
N ASN A 379 -23.45 -23.06 18.55
CA ASN A 379 -24.41 -24.11 18.19
C ASN A 379 -25.60 -23.47 17.48
N VAL A 380 -25.99 -24.08 16.36
CA VAL A 380 -27.18 -23.70 15.61
C VAL A 380 -28.42 -24.05 16.41
N VAL A 381 -29.23 -23.04 16.72
CA VAL A 381 -30.58 -23.18 17.30
C VAL A 381 -31.60 -23.28 16.17
N ILE A 382 -31.50 -22.39 15.18
CA ILE A 382 -32.31 -22.40 13.95
C ILE A 382 -31.37 -22.15 12.78
N LYS A 383 -31.64 -22.81 11.66
CA LYS A 383 -31.06 -22.47 10.36
C LYS A 383 -32.09 -22.79 9.27
N GLU A 384 -32.58 -21.77 8.61
CA GLU A 384 -33.59 -21.88 7.57
C GLU A 384 -33.27 -20.96 6.40
N THR A 385 -33.90 -21.23 5.27
CA THR A 385 -33.87 -20.37 4.09
C THR A 385 -35.29 -19.89 3.82
N LYS A 386 -35.45 -18.61 3.50
CA LYS A 386 -36.74 -17.96 3.21
C LYS A 386 -36.65 -17.19 1.91
N PHE A 387 -37.76 -17.14 1.20
CA PHE A 387 -37.91 -16.31 0.01
C PHE A 387 -38.67 -15.05 0.40
N LEU A 388 -38.05 -13.90 0.17
CA LEU A 388 -38.64 -12.59 0.39
C LEU A 388 -39.25 -12.05 -0.90
N THR A 389 -40.27 -11.23 -0.75
CA THR A 389 -40.83 -10.40 -1.80
C THR A 389 -40.61 -8.94 -1.41
N PRO A 390 -40.64 -8.00 -2.39
CA PRO A 390 -40.54 -6.57 -2.09
C PRO A 390 -41.56 -6.14 -1.03
N GLY A 391 -41.13 -5.27 -0.12
CA GLY A 391 -41.90 -4.77 1.00
C GLY A 391 -41.57 -5.44 2.34
N GLU A 392 -42.47 -5.27 3.30
CA GLU A 392 -42.30 -5.75 4.67
C GLU A 392 -42.85 -7.17 4.84
N GLN A 393 -42.06 -8.02 5.49
CA GLN A 393 -42.44 -9.37 5.87
C GLN A 393 -42.11 -9.64 7.34
N ILE A 394 -43.00 -10.38 8.01
CA ILE A 394 -42.81 -10.77 9.41
C ILE A 394 -42.72 -12.29 9.50
N ILE A 395 -41.59 -12.77 10.00
CA ILE A 395 -41.29 -14.20 10.18
C ILE A 395 -41.31 -14.47 11.68
N LYS A 396 -42.11 -15.45 12.10
CA LYS A 396 -42.28 -15.79 13.51
C LYS A 396 -41.70 -17.16 13.82
N TYR A 397 -40.92 -17.22 14.89
CA TYR A 397 -40.40 -18.45 15.47
C TYR A 397 -40.88 -18.58 16.90
N ARG A 398 -41.39 -19.76 17.24
CA ARG A 398 -41.62 -20.14 18.64
C ARG A 398 -40.38 -20.88 19.13
N LEU A 399 -39.68 -20.30 20.10
CA LEU A 399 -38.37 -20.77 20.52
C LEU A 399 -38.41 -21.16 22.00
N ASP A 400 -38.34 -22.46 22.26
CA ASP A 400 -38.17 -22.98 23.63
C ASP A 400 -36.68 -23.14 23.94
N ILE A 401 -36.02 -22.02 24.19
CA ILE A 401 -34.58 -21.96 24.49
C ILE A 401 -34.31 -21.32 25.85
N PRO A 402 -33.19 -21.65 26.53
CA PRO A 402 -32.84 -21.04 27.81
C PRO A 402 -32.65 -19.53 27.73
N SER A 403 -32.93 -18.82 28.84
CA SER A 403 -32.56 -17.41 28.97
C SER A 403 -31.06 -17.21 28.72
N GLY A 404 -30.70 -16.17 27.97
CA GLY A 404 -29.31 -15.97 27.57
C GLY A 404 -29.17 -15.04 26.38
N ILE A 405 -27.94 -14.96 25.86
CA ILE A 405 -27.61 -14.18 24.66
C ILE A 405 -27.49 -15.13 23.48
N TYR A 406 -28.05 -14.72 22.34
CA TYR A 406 -28.03 -15.43 21.07
C TYR A 406 -27.68 -14.44 19.95
N MET A 407 -27.27 -14.95 18.80
CA MET A 407 -27.01 -14.17 17.59
C MET A 407 -28.00 -14.56 16.51
N VAL A 408 -28.73 -13.60 15.96
CA VAL A 408 -29.57 -13.78 14.78
C VAL A 408 -28.77 -13.29 13.58
N VAL A 409 -28.57 -14.16 12.60
CA VAL A 409 -27.75 -13.93 11.40
C VAL A 409 -28.64 -14.07 10.18
N LEU A 410 -28.62 -13.06 9.32
CA LEU A 410 -29.25 -13.04 8.01
C LEU A 410 -28.14 -13.10 6.96
N THR A 411 -28.30 -13.98 5.98
CA THR A 411 -27.34 -14.16 4.87
C THR A 411 -28.08 -14.04 3.56
N GLU A 412 -27.64 -13.15 2.68
CA GLU A 412 -28.18 -13.01 1.32
C GLU A 412 -27.50 -13.99 0.36
N ASP A 413 -28.16 -14.32 -0.76
CA ASP A 413 -27.55 -15.16 -1.81
C ASP A 413 -26.28 -14.52 -2.43
N THR A 414 -26.11 -13.20 -2.31
CA THR A 414 -24.89 -12.47 -2.69
C THR A 414 -23.70 -12.76 -1.77
N GLY A 415 -23.94 -13.40 -0.62
CA GLY A 415 -22.94 -13.64 0.42
C GLY A 415 -22.87 -12.54 1.48
N LEU A 416 -23.65 -11.46 1.35
CA LEU A 416 -23.78 -10.44 2.39
C LEU A 416 -24.36 -11.04 3.68
N ILE A 417 -23.77 -10.69 4.83
CA ILE A 417 -24.16 -11.20 6.14
C ILE A 417 -24.47 -10.03 7.08
N THR A 418 -25.66 -10.02 7.65
CA THR A 418 -26.05 -9.10 8.73
C THR A 418 -26.28 -9.90 10.00
N SER A 419 -25.71 -9.49 11.13
CA SER A 419 -25.94 -10.16 12.41
C SER A 419 -26.34 -9.18 13.52
N LYS A 420 -27.24 -9.61 14.41
CA LYS A 420 -27.70 -8.81 15.56
C LYS A 420 -27.88 -9.69 16.79
N LYS A 421 -27.58 -9.11 17.96
CA LYS A 421 -27.72 -9.75 19.27
C LYS A 421 -29.20 -9.90 19.65
N LEU A 422 -29.59 -11.06 20.14
CA LEU A 422 -30.88 -11.38 20.74
C LEU A 422 -30.70 -11.72 22.22
N ILE A 423 -31.45 -11.06 23.09
CA ILE A 423 -31.53 -11.35 24.52
C ILE A 423 -32.81 -12.17 24.75
N VAL A 424 -32.69 -13.33 25.37
CA VAL A 424 -33.81 -14.18 25.74
C VAL A 424 -34.04 -14.08 27.24
N THR A 425 -35.23 -13.64 27.64
CA THR A 425 -35.64 -13.47 29.04
C THR A 425 -36.91 -14.25 29.27
N ARG A 426 -36.82 -15.37 29.99
CA ARG A 426 -38.02 -16.04 30.52
C ARG A 426 -38.65 -15.28 31.66
#